data_AF-A0A1Q7B2L0-F1
#
_entry.id   AF-A0A1Q7B2L0-F1
#
_cell.length_a   1.000
_cell.length_b   1.000
_cell.length_c   1.000
_cell.angle_alpha   90.00
_cell.angle_beta   90.00
_cell.angle_gamma   90.00
#
_symmetry.space_group_name_H-M   'P 1'
#
loop_
_entity.id
_entity.type
_entity.pdbx_description
1 polymer ?
#
loop_
_entity_poly.entity_id
_entity_poly.type
_entity_poly.pdbx_seq_one_letter_code
_entity_poly.pdbx_strand_id
1 'polypeptide(L)'
;MSDNQEKTTKRLAELKSYLEKKVAEHQTEIHNLQSFLETVDNILAEKSYRRVQIPKPGPETPTAISSNPPQTIRTISGVLLADIFIEGRDIRVVPSKDIKFDANAPPLRSFLVGKVLEPLHVKDEESTRKQELSADHVLSYEIDREANLLNQIHVKNYGDERRLNELKNALRWTFRRMYEKTIGTQ
;
A
#
# COMPACT_ATOMS: atom_id res chain seq x y z
N MET A 1 -16.52 51.79 30.02
CA MET A 1 -16.16 51.27 28.67
C MET A 1 -14.72 50.77 28.62
N SER A 2 -13.72 51.47 29.17
CA SER A 2 -12.30 51.05 29.14
C SER A 2 -11.97 49.74 29.90
N ASP A 3 -12.60 49.48 31.05
CA ASP A 3 -12.34 48.28 31.87
C ASP A 3 -12.67 46.95 31.15
N ASN A 4 -13.70 46.96 30.31
CA ASN A 4 -14.11 45.76 29.57
C ASN A 4 -13.15 45.48 28.39
N GLN A 5 -12.62 46.54 27.77
CA GLN A 5 -11.65 46.41 26.69
C GLN A 5 -10.35 45.78 27.22
N GLU A 6 -9.88 46.23 28.38
CA GLU A 6 -8.65 45.70 29.01
C GLU A 6 -8.79 44.21 29.40
N LYS A 7 -9.94 43.82 29.95
CA LYS A 7 -10.25 42.41 30.26
C LYS A 7 -10.29 41.52 29.02
N THR A 8 -10.85 42.04 27.93
CA THR A 8 -10.88 41.33 26.65
C THR A 8 -9.47 41.14 26.08
N THR A 9 -8.63 42.17 26.14
CA THR A 9 -7.24 42.08 25.68
C THR A 9 -6.39 41.12 26.51
N LYS A 10 -6.59 41.06 27.83
CA LYS A 10 -5.91 40.11 28.72
C LYS A 10 -6.30 38.66 28.40
N ARG A 11 -7.60 38.37 28.27
CA ARG A 11 -8.06 37.03 27.86
C ARG A 11 -7.54 36.61 26.49
N LEU A 12 -7.46 37.55 25.54
CA LEU A 12 -6.94 37.26 24.21
C LEU A 12 -5.45 36.90 24.26
N ALA A 13 -4.67 37.62 25.07
CA ALA A 13 -3.25 37.34 25.28
C ALA A 13 -3.03 35.97 25.97
N GLU A 14 -3.83 35.64 26.97
CA GLU A 14 -3.80 34.33 27.64
C GLU A 14 -4.13 33.19 26.68
N LEU A 15 -5.19 33.35 25.87
CA LEU A 15 -5.58 32.35 24.88
C LEU A 15 -4.50 32.17 23.81
N LYS A 16 -3.92 33.28 23.33
CA LYS A 16 -2.80 33.25 22.38
C LYS A 16 -1.63 32.47 22.96
N SER A 17 -1.22 32.76 24.20
CA SER A 17 -0.10 32.06 24.86
C SER A 17 -0.40 30.56 25.06
N TYR A 18 -1.64 30.21 25.41
CA TYR A 18 -2.07 28.80 25.51
C TYR A 18 -1.96 28.07 24.16
N LEU A 19 -2.43 28.70 23.08
CA LEU A 19 -2.37 28.13 21.73
C LEU A 19 -0.93 28.00 21.24
N GLU A 20 -0.08 29.01 21.46
CA GLU A 20 1.35 28.97 21.11
C GLU A 20 2.07 27.84 21.86
N LYS A 21 1.77 27.64 23.14
CA LYS A 21 2.31 26.51 23.91
C LYS A 21 1.88 25.17 23.32
N LYS A 22 0.60 25.00 22.99
CA LYS A 22 0.08 23.76 22.37
C LYS A 22 0.71 23.49 21.01
N VAL A 23 0.89 24.52 20.19
CA VAL A 23 1.58 24.41 18.91
C VAL A 23 3.03 23.94 19.10
N ALA A 24 3.75 24.51 20.07
CA ALA A 24 5.13 24.10 20.35
C ALA A 24 5.23 22.64 20.87
N GLU A 25 4.31 22.21 21.74
CA GLU A 25 4.22 20.83 22.21
C GLU A 25 4.01 19.86 21.04
N HIS A 26 3.06 20.13 20.16
CA HIS A 26 2.79 19.28 19.00
C HIS A 26 3.92 19.30 17.96
N GLN A 27 4.58 20.44 17.74
CA GLN A 27 5.76 20.50 16.87
C GLN A 27 6.90 19.64 17.40
N THR A 28 7.10 19.63 18.72
CA THR A 28 8.10 18.78 19.38
C THR A 28 7.75 17.30 19.20
N GLU A 29 6.48 16.93 19.38
CA GLU A 29 6.01 15.57 19.17
C GLU A 29 6.19 15.11 17.72
N ILE A 30 5.86 15.97 16.74
CA ILE A 30 6.11 15.71 15.32
C ILE A 30 7.59 15.49 15.04
N HIS A 31 8.46 16.36 15.57
CA HIS A 31 9.90 16.24 15.40
C HIS A 31 10.45 14.92 15.97
N ASN A 32 9.97 14.52 17.15
CA ASN A 32 10.35 13.25 17.76
C ASN A 32 9.90 12.05 16.91
N LEU A 33 8.66 12.06 16.42
CA LEU A 33 8.13 11.00 15.57
C LEU A 33 8.90 10.91 14.24
N GLN A 34 9.25 12.04 13.64
CA GLN A 34 10.10 12.09 12.44
C GLN A 34 11.49 11.52 12.70
N SER A 35 12.11 11.86 13.85
CA SER A 35 13.42 11.31 14.24
C SER A 35 13.38 9.80 14.46
N PHE A 36 12.29 9.27 15.02
CA PHE A 36 12.09 7.83 15.14
C PHE A 36 11.91 7.15 13.79
N LEU A 37 11.16 7.77 12.87
CA LEU A 37 11.03 7.27 11.49
C LEU A 37 12.39 7.24 10.79
N GLU A 38 13.18 8.30 10.88
CA GLU A 38 14.53 8.35 10.30
C GLU A 38 15.46 7.30 10.91
N THR A 39 15.34 7.04 12.22
CA THR A 39 16.08 5.96 12.88
C THR A 39 15.66 4.59 12.34
N VAL A 40 14.36 4.37 12.16
CA VAL A 40 13.83 3.12 11.58
C VAL A 40 14.31 2.96 10.14
N ASP A 41 14.28 4.02 9.34
CA ASP A 41 14.75 4.03 7.95
C ASP A 41 16.26 3.76 7.87
N ASN A 42 17.07 4.35 8.77
CA ASN A 42 18.50 4.06 8.85
C ASN A 42 18.78 2.60 9.26
N ILE A 43 18.01 2.03 10.18
CA ILE A 43 18.14 0.62 10.55
C ILE A 43 17.70 -0.29 9.38
N LEU A 44 16.62 0.05 8.67
CA LEU A 44 16.17 -0.67 7.47
C LEU A 44 17.21 -0.56 6.34
N ALA A 45 17.84 0.60 6.18
CA ALA A 45 18.95 0.81 5.26
C ALA A 45 20.13 -0.09 5.67
N GLU A 46 20.61 -0.03 6.91
CA GLU A 46 21.73 -0.86 7.38
C GLU A 46 21.46 -2.37 7.22
N LYS A 47 20.23 -2.81 7.51
CA LYS A 47 19.78 -4.21 7.33
C LYS A 47 19.63 -4.60 5.85
N SER A 48 19.23 -3.67 4.98
CA SER A 48 19.12 -3.91 3.54
C SER A 48 20.48 -3.92 2.86
N TYR A 49 21.41 -3.04 3.25
CA TYR A 49 22.81 -3.05 2.78
C TYR A 49 23.54 -4.34 3.18
N ARG A 50 23.25 -4.94 4.35
CA ARG A 50 23.85 -6.23 4.74
C ARG A 50 23.33 -7.44 3.95
N ARG A 51 22.26 -7.31 3.15
CA ARG A 51 21.77 -8.34 2.22
C ARG A 51 22.19 -8.11 0.76
N VAL A 52 23.04 -7.12 0.47
CA VAL A 52 23.55 -6.85 -0.88
C VAL A 52 25.02 -7.22 -0.99
N GLN A 53 25.29 -8.54 -1.03
CA GLN A 53 26.46 -9.07 -1.74
C GLN A 53 26.06 -10.36 -2.44
N ILE A 54 25.20 -10.24 -3.45
CA ILE A 54 25.22 -11.13 -4.63
C ILE A 54 24.84 -10.25 -5.83
N PRO A 55 25.78 -9.94 -6.74
CA PRO A 55 25.44 -9.28 -7.99
C PRO A 55 24.86 -10.31 -8.95
N LYS A 56 23.65 -10.07 -9.45
CA LYS A 56 23.22 -10.64 -10.73
C LYS A 56 22.49 -9.58 -11.55
N PRO A 57 22.93 -9.33 -12.79
CA PRO A 57 22.41 -8.24 -13.63
C PRO A 57 21.11 -8.68 -14.31
N GLY A 58 20.14 -7.76 -14.38
CA GLY A 58 18.89 -7.91 -15.12
C GLY A 58 17.88 -6.86 -14.69
N PRO A 59 17.12 -6.28 -15.62
CA PRO A 59 17.33 -4.92 -16.10
C PRO A 59 16.55 -3.88 -15.30
N GLU A 60 17.18 -2.71 -15.21
CA GLU A 60 16.57 -1.44 -14.86
C GLU A 60 15.21 -1.29 -15.55
N THR A 61 14.16 -1.08 -14.76
CA THR A 61 13.03 -0.27 -15.21
C THR A 61 12.91 0.93 -14.27
N PRO A 62 12.76 2.15 -14.81
CA PRO A 62 13.01 3.37 -14.07
C PRO A 62 11.99 3.56 -12.97
N THR A 63 12.50 4.08 -11.86
CA THR A 63 11.77 4.71 -10.78
C THR A 63 10.80 5.77 -11.33
N ALA A 64 9.56 5.38 -11.61
CA ALA A 64 8.46 6.32 -11.67
C ALA A 64 8.06 6.60 -10.22
N ILE A 65 8.50 7.75 -9.72
CA ILE A 65 8.09 8.28 -8.42
C ILE A 65 6.59 8.55 -8.54
N SER A 66 5.75 7.57 -8.19
CA SER A 66 4.31 7.77 -8.09
C SER A 66 4.08 8.78 -6.98
N SER A 67 3.42 9.89 -7.31
CA SER A 67 3.10 11.00 -6.39
C SER A 67 2.09 10.61 -5.29
N ASN A 68 1.65 9.36 -5.25
CA ASN A 68 0.86 8.79 -4.17
C ASN A 68 1.71 7.82 -3.35
N PRO A 69 1.76 7.97 -2.00
CA PRO A 69 2.45 7.00 -1.16
C PRO A 69 1.84 5.61 -1.37
N PRO A 70 2.68 4.55 -1.47
CA PRO A 70 2.20 3.19 -1.63
C PRO A 70 1.27 2.81 -0.48
N GLN A 71 0.14 2.18 -0.81
CA GLN A 71 -0.78 1.73 0.21
C GLN A 71 -0.33 0.40 0.79
N THR A 72 -0.04 0.39 2.08
CA THR A 72 0.40 -0.82 2.76
C THR A 72 -0.78 -1.71 3.18
N ILE A 73 -0.60 -3.03 3.08
CA ILE A 73 -1.46 -4.06 3.66
C ILE A 73 -0.80 -4.50 4.97
N ARG A 74 -1.46 -4.27 6.10
CA ARG A 74 -0.98 -4.67 7.42
C ARG A 74 -2.02 -5.51 8.17
N THR A 75 -1.54 -6.34 9.08
CA THR A 75 -2.41 -7.04 10.04
C THR A 75 -2.87 -6.09 11.15
N ILE A 76 -3.84 -6.53 11.95
CA ILE A 76 -4.27 -5.80 13.16
C ILE A 76 -3.09 -5.60 14.13
N SER A 77 -2.15 -6.55 14.14
CA SER A 77 -0.91 -6.50 14.95
C SER A 77 0.19 -5.63 14.34
N GLY A 78 -0.05 -4.96 13.21
CA GLY A 78 0.89 -4.05 12.57
C GLY A 78 1.91 -4.69 11.62
N VAL A 79 1.84 -6.01 11.39
CA VAL A 79 2.76 -6.74 10.50
C VAL A 79 2.50 -6.37 9.05
N LEU A 80 3.53 -5.93 8.33
CA LEU A 80 3.47 -5.62 6.90
C LEU A 80 3.38 -6.90 6.07
N LEU A 81 2.31 -7.02 5.29
CA LEU A 81 2.04 -8.16 4.42
C LEU A 81 2.44 -7.88 2.98
N ALA A 82 2.11 -6.69 2.46
CA ALA A 82 2.38 -6.30 1.08
C ALA A 82 2.20 -4.78 0.88
N ASP A 83 2.82 -4.24 -0.16
CA ASP A 83 2.65 -2.87 -0.63
C ASP A 83 1.90 -2.84 -1.96
N ILE A 84 0.92 -1.93 -2.06
CA ILE A 84 0.14 -1.69 -3.28
C ILE A 84 0.58 -0.37 -3.89
N PHE A 85 1.08 -0.43 -5.12
CA PHE A 85 1.42 0.69 -5.98
C PHE A 85 0.33 0.83 -7.03
N ILE A 86 -0.17 2.05 -7.21
CA ILE A 86 -1.18 2.36 -8.22
C ILE A 86 -0.52 3.31 -9.20
N GLU A 87 -0.44 2.91 -10.47
CA GLU A 87 0.18 3.65 -11.56
C GLU A 87 -0.84 3.77 -12.69
N GLY A 88 -1.52 4.91 -12.77
CA GLY A 88 -2.57 5.13 -13.76
C GLY A 88 -3.71 4.13 -13.61
N ARG A 89 -3.82 3.18 -14.55
CA ARG A 89 -4.83 2.11 -14.56
C ARG A 89 -4.26 0.74 -14.16
N ASP A 90 -3.05 0.73 -13.63
CA ASP A 90 -2.34 -0.48 -13.24
C ASP A 90 -2.16 -0.53 -11.72
N ILE A 91 -2.24 -1.74 -11.17
CA ILE A 91 -2.02 -2.04 -9.77
C ILE A 91 -0.86 -3.02 -9.69
N ARG A 92 0.21 -2.62 -9.03
CA ARG A 92 1.34 -3.48 -8.70
C ARG A 92 1.32 -3.78 -7.22
N VAL A 93 1.40 -5.06 -6.86
CA VAL A 93 1.38 -5.51 -5.47
C VAL A 93 2.64 -6.31 -5.19
N VAL A 94 3.41 -5.84 -4.22
CA VAL A 94 4.69 -6.44 -3.83
C VAL A 94 4.54 -6.99 -2.41
N PRO A 95 4.60 -8.31 -2.20
CA PRO A 95 4.59 -8.90 -0.88
C PRO A 95 5.80 -8.47 -0.04
N SER A 96 5.62 -8.46 1.29
CA SER A 96 6.72 -8.22 2.21
C SER A 96 7.76 -9.33 2.13
N LYS A 97 9.04 -8.96 2.03
CA LYS A 97 10.17 -9.91 1.99
C LYS A 97 10.33 -10.73 3.27
N ASP A 98 9.70 -10.29 4.36
CA ASP A 98 9.75 -10.98 5.65
C ASP A 98 8.77 -12.16 5.71
N ILE A 99 7.83 -12.25 4.77
CA ILE A 99 6.79 -13.28 4.74
C ILE A 99 6.82 -14.00 3.39
N LYS A 100 6.99 -15.32 3.45
CA LYS A 100 6.98 -16.18 2.27
C LYS A 100 5.55 -16.62 1.97
N PHE A 101 4.91 -15.97 1.01
CA PHE A 101 3.58 -16.37 0.53
C PHE A 101 3.71 -17.40 -0.58
N ASP A 102 2.94 -18.48 -0.50
CA ASP A 102 2.87 -19.48 -1.56
C ASP A 102 1.97 -18.97 -2.71
N ALA A 103 2.52 -18.87 -3.92
CA ALA A 103 1.80 -18.46 -5.12
C ALA A 103 0.72 -19.48 -5.54
N ASN A 104 0.77 -20.70 -5.00
CA ASN A 104 -0.24 -21.72 -5.21
C ASN A 104 -1.29 -21.76 -4.10
N ALA A 105 -1.20 -20.87 -3.10
CA ALA A 105 -2.14 -20.85 -1.98
C ALA A 105 -3.59 -20.68 -2.49
N PRO A 106 -4.55 -21.46 -1.95
CA PRO A 106 -5.96 -21.37 -2.35
C PRO A 106 -6.57 -19.95 -2.26
N PRO A 107 -6.24 -19.11 -1.26
CA PRO A 107 -6.73 -17.73 -1.23
C PRO A 107 -6.32 -16.91 -2.46
N LEU A 108 -5.12 -17.14 -2.99
CA LEU A 108 -4.67 -16.47 -4.20
C LEU A 108 -5.35 -17.03 -5.45
N ARG A 109 -5.30 -18.36 -5.65
CA ARG A 109 -5.81 -18.98 -6.88
C ARG A 109 -7.34 -19.03 -6.94
N SER A 110 -7.99 -19.50 -5.88
CA SER A 110 -9.44 -19.71 -5.89
C SER A 110 -10.21 -18.41 -5.70
N PHE A 111 -9.73 -17.49 -4.85
CA PHE A 111 -10.42 -16.24 -4.57
C PHE A 111 -9.93 -15.10 -5.44
N LEU A 112 -8.67 -14.66 -5.32
CA LEU A 112 -8.21 -13.49 -6.08
C LEU A 112 -8.31 -13.72 -7.59
N VAL A 113 -7.76 -14.84 -8.08
CA VAL A 113 -7.84 -15.15 -9.51
C VAL A 113 -9.27 -15.58 -9.88
N GLY A 114 -9.76 -16.69 -9.33
CA GLY A 114 -11.01 -17.29 -9.79
C GLY A 114 -12.30 -16.51 -9.49
N LYS A 115 -12.35 -15.76 -8.38
CA LYS A 115 -13.58 -15.03 -7.97
C LYS A 115 -13.55 -13.54 -8.25
N VAL A 116 -12.37 -12.95 -8.47
CA VAL A 116 -12.23 -11.50 -8.65
C VAL A 116 -11.69 -11.16 -10.02
N LEU A 117 -10.49 -11.62 -10.37
CA LEU A 117 -9.85 -11.24 -11.63
C LEU A 117 -10.51 -11.89 -12.86
N GLU A 118 -10.80 -13.19 -12.80
CA GLU A 118 -11.36 -13.93 -13.93
C GLU A 118 -12.76 -13.43 -14.36
N PRO A 119 -13.74 -13.22 -13.44
CA PRO A 119 -15.04 -12.69 -13.82
C PRO A 119 -14.98 -11.28 -14.40
N LEU A 120 -14.01 -10.47 -13.96
CA LEU A 120 -13.78 -9.13 -14.49
C LEU A 120 -13.18 -9.19 -15.90
N HIS A 121 -12.19 -10.06 -16.11
CA HIS A 121 -11.59 -10.31 -17.43
C HIS A 121 -12.63 -10.78 -18.45
N VAL A 122 -13.43 -11.80 -18.10
CA VAL A 122 -14.49 -12.33 -18.98
C VAL A 122 -15.53 -11.26 -19.32
N LYS A 123 -15.91 -10.44 -18.34
CA LYS A 123 -16.86 -9.34 -18.58
C LYS A 123 -16.29 -8.29 -19.54
N ASP A 124 -15.02 -7.96 -19.41
CA ASP A 124 -14.34 -7.01 -20.28
C ASP A 124 -14.15 -7.59 -21.71
N GLU A 125 -13.87 -8.89 -21.83
CA GLU A 125 -13.79 -9.59 -23.12
C GLU A 125 -15.15 -9.58 -23.84
N GLU A 126 -16.25 -9.85 -23.12
CA GLU A 126 -17.61 -9.80 -23.66
C GLU A 126 -18.00 -8.38 -24.11
N SER A 127 -17.64 -7.35 -23.34
CA SER A 127 -17.84 -5.95 -23.75
C SER A 127 -16.96 -5.56 -24.95
N THR A 128 -15.78 -6.17 -25.10
CA THR A 128 -14.94 -5.99 -26.29
C THR A 128 -15.58 -6.62 -27.52
N ARG A 129 -16.18 -7.81 -27.40
CA ARG A 129 -16.97 -8.43 -28.48
C ARG A 129 -18.16 -7.59 -28.92
N LYS A 130 -18.77 -6.86 -27.97
CA LYS A 130 -19.85 -5.90 -28.23
C LYS A 130 -19.37 -4.54 -28.76
N GLN A 131 -18.06 -4.35 -28.94
CA GLN A 131 -17.41 -3.10 -29.32
C GLN A 131 -17.68 -1.93 -28.34
N GLU A 132 -18.04 -2.24 -27.10
CA GLU A 132 -18.24 -1.25 -26.02
C GLU A 132 -16.92 -0.92 -25.30
N LEU A 133 -15.93 -1.82 -25.39
CA LEU A 133 -14.61 -1.70 -24.78
C LEU A 133 -13.52 -1.98 -25.83
N SER A 134 -12.41 -1.24 -25.79
CA SER A 134 -11.23 -1.58 -26.62
C SER A 134 -10.49 -2.77 -26.03
N ALA A 135 -9.86 -3.58 -26.87
CA ALA A 135 -9.00 -4.68 -26.43
C ALA A 135 -7.86 -4.19 -25.50
N ASP A 136 -7.35 -2.98 -25.72
CA ASP A 136 -6.34 -2.34 -24.87
C ASP A 136 -6.83 -1.98 -23.46
N HIS A 137 -8.14 -2.03 -23.21
CA HIS A 137 -8.75 -1.72 -21.92
C HIS A 137 -9.24 -2.97 -21.18
N VAL A 138 -9.02 -4.15 -21.74
CA VAL A 138 -9.36 -5.41 -21.08
C VAL A 138 -8.46 -5.60 -19.86
N LEU A 139 -9.07 -5.91 -18.71
CA LEU A 139 -8.33 -6.23 -17.50
C LEU A 139 -7.44 -7.44 -17.74
N SER A 140 -6.15 -7.29 -17.49
CA SER A 140 -5.19 -8.40 -17.53
C SER A 140 -4.43 -8.48 -16.23
N TYR A 141 -3.93 -9.65 -15.89
CA TYR A 141 -3.18 -9.85 -14.66
C TYR A 141 -2.01 -10.80 -14.87
N GLU A 142 -0.93 -10.56 -14.13
CA GLU A 142 0.29 -11.34 -14.13
C GLU A 142 0.69 -11.60 -12.69
N ILE A 143 1.01 -12.86 -12.39
CA ILE A 143 1.46 -13.29 -11.07
C ILE A 143 2.89 -13.77 -11.24
N ASP A 144 3.84 -12.94 -10.82
CA ASP A 144 5.24 -13.28 -10.77
C ASP A 144 5.51 -14.14 -9.54
N ARG A 145 6.19 -15.26 -9.77
CA ARG A 145 6.51 -16.26 -8.76
C ARG A 145 7.92 -16.76 -8.96
N GLU A 146 8.65 -16.84 -7.85
CA GLU A 146 9.96 -17.45 -7.80
C GLU A 146 9.82 -18.84 -7.17
N ALA A 147 9.99 -19.87 -8.00
CA ALA A 147 9.65 -21.27 -7.68
C ALA A 147 8.17 -21.42 -7.24
N ASN A 148 7.91 -21.41 -5.94
CA ASN A 148 6.56 -21.47 -5.36
C ASN A 148 6.20 -20.22 -4.54
N LEU A 149 7.12 -19.27 -4.40
CA LEU A 149 6.89 -18.07 -3.63
C LEU A 149 6.36 -16.96 -4.51
N LEU A 150 5.33 -16.26 -4.03
CA LEU A 150 4.79 -15.08 -4.68
C LEU A 150 5.82 -13.95 -4.62
N ASN A 151 6.27 -13.48 -5.78
CA ASN A 151 7.21 -12.35 -5.89
C ASN A 151 6.47 -11.03 -6.11
N GLN A 152 5.51 -11.00 -7.05
CA GLN A 152 4.75 -9.80 -7.36
C GLN A 152 3.42 -10.16 -8.03
N ILE A 153 2.40 -9.31 -7.86
CA ILE A 153 1.17 -9.37 -8.66
C ILE A 153 1.05 -8.05 -9.42
N HIS A 154 0.79 -8.13 -10.71
CA HIS A 154 0.53 -6.98 -11.56
C HIS A 154 -0.86 -7.12 -12.18
N VAL A 155 -1.74 -6.15 -11.95
CA VAL A 155 -3.06 -6.09 -12.58
C VAL A 155 -3.09 -4.85 -13.45
N LYS A 156 -3.30 -5.03 -14.74
CA LYS A 156 -3.38 -3.94 -15.72
C LYS A 156 -4.82 -3.65 -16.07
N ASN A 157 -5.11 -2.40 -16.40
CA ASN A 157 -6.44 -1.95 -16.81
C ASN A 157 -7.54 -2.31 -15.80
N TYR A 158 -7.37 -1.93 -14.53
CA TYR A 158 -8.37 -2.26 -13.51
C TYR A 158 -9.75 -1.61 -13.75
N GLY A 159 -9.83 -0.57 -14.58
CA GLY A 159 -11.05 0.17 -14.92
C GLY A 159 -11.27 1.39 -14.03
N ASP A 160 -12.46 1.48 -13.42
CA ASP A 160 -12.89 2.65 -12.63
C ASP A 160 -12.51 2.56 -11.14
N GLU A 161 -12.69 3.65 -10.40
CA GLU A 161 -12.40 3.74 -8.96
C GLU A 161 -13.17 2.70 -8.13
N ARG A 162 -14.39 2.35 -8.53
CA ARG A 162 -15.14 1.26 -7.87
C ARG A 162 -14.40 -0.08 -7.98
N ARG A 163 -13.94 -0.44 -9.17
CA ARG A 163 -13.18 -1.68 -9.42
C ARG A 163 -11.83 -1.63 -8.71
N LEU A 164 -11.17 -0.46 -8.68
CA LEU A 164 -9.95 -0.25 -7.90
C LEU A 164 -10.17 -0.59 -6.43
N ASN A 165 -11.24 -0.08 -5.82
CA ASN A 165 -11.50 -0.32 -4.41
C ASN A 165 -11.86 -1.79 -4.14
N GLU A 166 -12.63 -2.43 -5.03
CA GLU A 166 -12.92 -3.87 -4.98
C GLU A 166 -11.63 -4.72 -5.05
N LEU A 167 -10.72 -4.41 -5.99
CA LEU A 167 -9.44 -5.10 -6.13
C LEU A 167 -8.55 -4.87 -4.90
N LYS A 168 -8.47 -3.64 -4.37
CA LYS A 168 -7.72 -3.36 -3.14
C LYS A 168 -8.25 -4.15 -1.94
N ASN A 169 -9.56 -4.28 -1.81
CA ASN A 169 -10.18 -5.08 -0.76
C ASN A 169 -9.93 -6.57 -0.95
N ALA A 170 -10.02 -7.07 -2.18
CA ALA A 170 -9.73 -8.46 -2.52
C ALA A 170 -8.27 -8.81 -2.25
N LEU A 171 -7.33 -7.93 -2.63
CA LEU A 171 -5.90 -8.07 -2.34
C LEU A 171 -5.66 -8.10 -0.83
N ARG A 172 -6.20 -7.13 -0.08
CA ARG A 172 -6.11 -7.12 1.39
C ARG A 172 -6.60 -8.41 2.03
N TRP A 173 -7.77 -8.89 1.62
CA TRP A 173 -8.33 -10.14 2.12
C TRP A 173 -7.42 -11.32 1.81
N THR A 174 -6.91 -11.40 0.57
CA THR A 174 -6.06 -12.49 0.09
C THR A 174 -4.77 -12.56 0.89
N PHE A 175 -4.03 -11.46 1.02
CA PHE A 175 -2.78 -11.42 1.78
C PHE A 175 -3.00 -11.74 3.26
N ARG A 176 -4.08 -11.23 3.86
CA ARG A 176 -4.42 -11.57 5.25
C ARG A 176 -4.72 -13.06 5.41
N ARG A 177 -5.46 -13.65 4.48
CA ARG A 177 -5.82 -15.07 4.55
C ARG A 177 -4.63 -16.00 4.29
N MET A 178 -3.73 -15.60 3.38
CA MET A 178 -2.47 -16.32 3.18
C MET A 178 -1.58 -16.20 4.42
N TYR A 179 -1.53 -15.02 5.05
CA TYR A 179 -0.78 -14.83 6.29
C TYR A 179 -1.31 -15.73 7.41
N GLU A 180 -2.63 -15.78 7.62
CA GLU A 180 -3.25 -16.70 8.60
C GLU A 180 -2.84 -18.16 8.39
N LYS A 181 -2.67 -18.61 7.13
CA LYS A 181 -2.18 -19.96 6.83
C LYS A 181 -0.69 -20.14 7.17
N THR A 182 0.12 -19.10 6.99
CA THR A 182 1.55 -19.14 7.36
C THR A 182 1.75 -19.19 8.88
N ILE A 183 0.91 -18.50 9.68
CA ILE A 183 1.00 -18.56 11.16
C ILE A 183 0.29 -19.79 11.74
N GLY A 184 -0.81 -20.24 11.13
CA GLY A 184 -1.57 -21.40 11.59
C GLY A 184 -0.96 -22.77 11.26
N THR A 185 0.25 -22.78 10.69
CA THR A 185 1.03 -24.00 10.42
C THR A 185 2.19 -24.17 11.44
N GLN A 186 2.17 -23.40 12.54
CA GLN A 186 3.06 -23.60 13.70
C GLN A 186 2.32 -24.27 14.85
#